data_AF-A0A9P6AKX9-F1
#
_entry.id   AF-A0A9P6AKX9-F1
#
_cell.length_a   1.000
_cell.length_b   1.000
_cell.length_c   1.000
_cell.angle_alpha   90.00
_cell.angle_beta   90.00
_cell.angle_gamma   90.00
#
_symmetry.space_group_name_H-M   'P 1'
#
loop_
_entity.id
_entity.type
_entity.pdbx_description
1 polymer ?
#
loop_
_entity_poly.entity_id
_entity_poly.type
_entity_poly.pdbx_seq_one_letter_code
_entity_poly.pdbx_strand_id
1 'polypeptide(L)'
;MSGIYCVKGKSLHGSDLAPTPSSAKGCFTDSTSTRTLVGYSTSTQTNTPQVCLNSCQSRGYAYGGVEYAQCYCSNKMVVTSSTGQPTAIGDCSKPCSGDSTQSCGNAGRIMIYTYAPPLPSGWSALGCYTDAPSFRALASVSTASSSNIPNSCISNCSSQGYSFAGVEFGKECYCGQSIVVSTSPSSGQLAPSGDCSMACSGSPVQTCGNGSRIFIYTTSSTTTTTTTMATTASATPTTTTTSTSSPGGKVVVAQ
;
A
#
# COMPACT_ATOMS: atom_id res chain seq x y z
N MET A 1 19.97 20.25 -8.06
CA MET A 1 19.25 21.22 -7.20
C MET A 1 18.43 20.40 -6.21
N SER A 2 18.92 20.27 -4.97
CA SER A 2 18.30 19.42 -3.94
C SER A 2 17.17 20.16 -3.24
N GLY A 3 15.97 19.59 -3.24
CA GLY A 3 14.81 20.13 -2.53
C GLY A 3 14.80 19.69 -1.07
N ILE A 4 14.66 20.64 -0.14
CA ILE A 4 14.46 20.41 1.28
C ILE A 4 12.95 20.24 1.51
N TYR A 5 12.52 19.07 1.98
CA TYR A 5 11.14 18.87 2.44
C TYR A 5 11.11 18.88 3.97
N CYS A 6 10.43 19.86 4.55
CA CYS A 6 10.25 19.99 5.99
C CYS A 6 8.99 19.24 6.47
N VAL A 7 9.16 18.27 7.36
CA VAL A 7 8.08 17.79 8.23
C VAL A 7 8.57 17.90 9.69
N LYS A 8 8.02 18.88 10.41
CA LYS A 8 8.12 19.09 11.87
C LYS A 8 9.48 18.72 12.53
N GLY A 9 10.47 19.57 12.34
CA GLY A 9 11.46 19.88 13.39
C GLY A 9 12.66 18.94 13.58
N LYS A 10 12.96 18.01 12.66
CA LYS A 10 14.27 17.34 12.63
C LYS A 10 14.82 17.35 11.20
N SER A 11 16.00 17.94 10.99
CA SER A 11 16.75 17.82 9.75
C SER A 11 17.17 16.36 9.58
N LEU A 12 16.62 15.69 8.57
CA LEU A 12 17.16 14.44 8.05
C LEU A 12 17.73 14.75 6.65
N HIS A 13 19.01 14.45 6.46
CA HIS A 13 19.67 14.65 5.17
C HIS A 13 19.17 13.58 4.17
N GLY A 14 18.77 14.02 2.98
CA GLY A 14 18.25 13.18 1.89
C GLY A 14 19.25 12.21 1.25
N SER A 15 20.37 11.91 1.92
CA SER A 15 21.37 10.91 1.51
C SER A 15 21.32 9.63 2.35
N ASP A 16 20.51 9.56 3.41
CA ASP A 16 20.47 8.43 4.36
C ASP A 16 19.45 7.33 4.00
N LEU A 17 18.88 7.36 2.80
CA LEU A 17 18.06 6.27 2.28
C LEU A 17 18.53 5.95 0.86
N ALA A 18 19.65 5.23 0.76
CA ALA A 18 19.94 4.48 -0.45
C ALA A 18 18.72 3.60 -0.78
N PRO A 19 18.31 3.50 -2.06
CA PRO A 19 17.18 2.70 -2.48
C PRO A 19 17.56 1.23 -2.30
N THR A 20 17.30 0.67 -1.12
CA THR A 20 17.40 -0.75 -0.85
C THR A 20 15.99 -1.36 -0.76
N PRO A 21 15.77 -2.61 -1.25
CA PRO A 21 14.53 -3.41 -1.21
C PRO A 21 13.83 -3.62 0.16
N SER A 22 14.09 -2.79 1.15
CA SER A 22 13.68 -3.03 2.52
C SER A 22 13.03 -1.79 3.10
N SER A 23 11.71 -1.84 3.30
CA SER A 23 11.02 -0.82 4.07
C SER A 23 11.35 -1.04 5.55
N ALA A 24 12.15 -0.14 6.13
CA ALA A 24 12.39 -0.13 7.56
C ALA A 24 11.05 0.04 8.28
N LYS A 25 10.67 -0.94 9.10
CA LYS A 25 9.49 -0.87 9.96
C LYS A 25 9.76 0.01 11.19
N GLY A 26 11.02 0.14 11.58
CA GLY A 26 11.48 1.03 12.64
C GLY A 26 12.52 0.39 13.56
N CYS A 27 12.90 1.14 14.59
CA CYS A 27 13.76 0.68 15.67
C CYS A 27 12.91 0.22 16.85
N PHE A 28 13.25 -0.94 17.44
CA PHE A 28 12.51 -1.55 18.54
C PHE A 28 13.46 -2.00 19.65
N THR A 29 12.96 -2.07 20.89
CA THR A 29 13.70 -2.71 21.99
C THR A 29 13.88 -4.20 21.71
N ASP A 30 15.03 -4.76 22.05
CA ASP A 30 15.32 -6.19 21.88
C ASP A 30 16.02 -6.74 23.13
N SER A 31 15.32 -7.57 23.91
CA SER A 31 15.89 -8.10 25.16
C SER A 31 16.60 -9.42 24.93
N THR A 32 17.74 -9.63 25.59
CA THR A 32 18.39 -10.95 25.60
C THR A 32 17.56 -12.03 26.29
N SER A 33 16.67 -11.65 27.21
CA SER A 33 15.74 -12.57 27.87
C SER A 33 14.56 -12.98 26.98
N THR A 34 14.18 -12.14 26.02
CA THR A 34 13.09 -12.40 25.08
C THR A 34 13.36 -11.55 23.84
N ARG A 35 13.72 -12.19 22.73
CA ARG A 35 14.00 -11.49 21.48
C ARG A 35 12.73 -11.02 20.80
N THR A 36 12.80 -9.90 20.09
CA THR A 36 11.69 -9.36 19.30
C THR A 36 11.40 -10.25 18.08
N LEU A 37 12.43 -10.82 17.47
CA LEU A 37 12.31 -11.79 16.36
C LEU A 37 12.90 -13.13 16.80
N VAL A 38 12.06 -14.15 16.94
CA VAL A 38 12.40 -15.43 17.60
C VAL A 38 12.47 -16.64 16.65
N GLY A 39 12.31 -16.43 15.34
CA GLY A 39 12.19 -17.53 14.37
C GLY A 39 13.54 -18.16 14.01
N TYR A 40 14.44 -17.38 13.43
CA TYR A 40 15.78 -17.80 13.04
C TYR A 40 16.76 -16.67 13.33
N SER A 41 18.02 -17.01 13.64
CA SER A 41 19.07 -16.01 13.75
C SER A 41 20.40 -16.53 13.21
N THR A 42 21.23 -15.59 12.78
CA THR A 42 22.60 -15.86 12.33
C THR A 42 23.47 -14.63 12.55
N SER A 43 24.78 -14.81 12.57
CA SER A 43 25.76 -13.73 12.65
C SER A 43 26.68 -13.78 11.44
N THR A 44 27.01 -12.62 10.87
CA THR A 44 27.94 -12.53 9.74
C THR A 44 28.83 -11.28 9.86
N GLN A 45 30.09 -11.42 9.45
CA GLN A 45 31.03 -10.30 9.44
C GLN A 45 30.67 -9.23 8.40
N THR A 46 29.79 -9.55 7.46
CA THR A 46 29.32 -8.66 6.38
C THR A 46 27.84 -8.33 6.51
N ASN A 47 27.33 -8.21 7.75
CA ASN A 47 25.91 -7.97 7.99
C ASN A 47 25.48 -6.60 7.45
N THR A 48 24.36 -6.57 6.73
CA THR A 48 23.62 -5.37 6.32
C THR A 48 22.12 -5.67 6.39
N PRO A 49 21.23 -4.66 6.47
CA PRO A 49 19.80 -4.84 6.34
C PRO A 49 19.40 -5.73 5.17
N GLN A 50 19.96 -5.49 3.98
CA GLN A 50 19.63 -6.25 2.78
C GLN A 50 20.09 -7.71 2.85
N VAL A 51 21.30 -7.96 3.34
CA VAL A 51 21.84 -9.32 3.51
C VAL A 51 20.98 -10.11 4.50
N CYS A 52 20.62 -9.49 5.62
CA CYS A 52 19.76 -10.11 6.61
C CYS A 52 18.37 -10.41 6.04
N LEU A 53 17.74 -9.43 5.39
CA LEU A 53 16.39 -9.57 4.85
C LEU A 53 16.31 -10.63 3.74
N ASN A 54 17.31 -10.72 2.85
CA ASN A 54 17.40 -11.79 1.85
C ASN A 54 17.51 -13.18 2.51
N SER A 55 18.28 -13.29 3.60
CA SER A 55 18.42 -14.53 4.37
C SER A 55 17.11 -14.94 5.05
N CYS A 56 16.37 -13.98 5.60
CA CYS A 56 15.05 -14.21 6.18
C CYS A 56 14.01 -14.62 5.14
N GLN A 57 13.96 -13.90 4.00
CA GLN A 57 13.03 -14.16 2.92
C GLN A 57 13.25 -15.54 2.28
N SER A 58 14.50 -15.92 1.99
CA SER A 58 14.82 -17.24 1.43
C SER A 58 14.39 -18.41 2.34
N ARG A 59 14.08 -18.12 3.61
CA ARG A 59 13.55 -19.06 4.60
C ARG A 59 12.05 -18.86 4.89
N GLY A 60 11.38 -17.97 4.15
CA GLY A 60 9.94 -17.71 4.30
C GLY A 60 9.56 -16.86 5.52
N TYR A 61 10.49 -16.06 6.06
CA TYR A 61 10.20 -15.12 7.15
C TYR A 61 9.79 -13.74 6.62
N ALA A 62 8.69 -13.19 7.15
CA ALA A 62 8.16 -11.87 6.79
C ALA A 62 9.00 -10.69 7.32
N TYR A 63 9.70 -10.90 8.43
CA TYR A 63 10.54 -9.89 9.07
C TYR A 63 12.00 -10.32 9.09
N GLY A 64 12.88 -9.38 8.80
CA GLY A 64 14.30 -9.44 9.11
C GLY A 64 14.68 -8.27 10.00
N GLY A 65 15.54 -8.50 10.99
CA GLY A 65 15.99 -7.48 11.90
C GLY A 65 17.49 -7.60 12.16
N VAL A 66 18.17 -6.46 12.21
CA VAL A 66 19.61 -6.38 12.41
C VAL A 66 19.95 -5.76 13.76
N GLU A 67 20.90 -6.38 14.46
CA GLU A 67 21.50 -5.91 15.71
C GLU A 67 23.01 -6.22 15.66
N TYR A 68 23.88 -5.21 15.57
CA TYR A 68 25.31 -5.39 15.28
C TYR A 68 25.56 -6.27 14.04
N ALA A 69 26.33 -7.36 14.22
CA ALA A 69 26.63 -8.36 13.19
C ALA A 69 25.54 -9.44 13.09
N GLN A 70 24.49 -9.36 13.89
CA GLN A 70 23.44 -10.37 14.01
C GLN A 70 22.26 -10.01 13.12
N CYS A 71 21.67 -11.07 12.56
CA CYS A 71 20.44 -11.06 11.80
C CYS A 71 19.44 -11.96 12.51
N TYR A 72 18.22 -11.46 12.68
CA TYR A 72 17.10 -12.18 13.28
C TYR A 72 15.92 -12.17 12.32
N CYS A 73 15.20 -13.28 12.23
CA CYS A 73 14.07 -13.46 11.35
C CYS A 73 12.87 -13.97 12.14
N SER A 74 11.68 -13.53 11.78
CA SER A 74 10.45 -14.09 12.33
C SER A 74 9.28 -13.80 11.39
N ASN A 75 8.17 -14.51 11.59
CA ASN A 75 6.88 -14.17 10.97
C ASN A 75 6.01 -13.29 11.86
N LYS A 76 6.39 -13.11 13.12
CA LYS A 76 5.72 -12.24 14.10
C LYS A 76 6.74 -11.56 15.00
N MET A 77 6.45 -10.33 15.37
CA MET A 77 7.21 -9.61 16.40
C MET A 77 6.65 -9.98 17.77
N VAL A 78 7.53 -10.34 18.71
CA VAL A 78 7.18 -10.49 20.12
C VAL A 78 7.15 -9.10 20.75
N VAL A 79 6.05 -8.78 21.45
CA VAL A 79 5.88 -7.50 22.12
C VAL A 79 5.56 -7.75 23.59
N THR A 80 6.41 -7.24 24.48
CA THR A 80 6.25 -7.27 25.95
C THR A 80 6.53 -5.87 26.50
N SER A 81 6.50 -5.69 27.82
CA SER A 81 6.90 -4.41 28.44
C SER A 81 8.36 -4.01 28.17
N SER A 82 9.24 -4.96 27.84
CA SER A 82 10.67 -4.72 27.60
C SER A 82 11.14 -5.00 26.17
N THR A 83 10.34 -5.69 25.35
CA THR A 83 10.73 -6.19 24.01
C THR A 83 9.71 -5.77 22.97
N GLY A 84 10.17 -5.47 21.75
CA GLY A 84 9.31 -5.11 20.63
C GLY A 84 8.61 -3.76 20.78
N GLN A 85 9.00 -2.95 21.77
CA GLN A 85 8.48 -1.59 21.94
C GLN A 85 9.19 -0.65 20.97
N PRO A 86 8.46 0.24 20.27
CA PRO A 86 9.07 1.18 19.34
C PRO A 86 9.96 2.18 20.08
N THR A 87 11.09 2.53 19.49
CA THR A 87 12.01 3.56 19.99
C THR A 87 12.37 4.56 18.90
N ALA A 88 13.21 5.57 19.21
CA ALA A 88 13.65 6.50 18.19
C ALA A 88 14.53 5.79 17.16
N ILE A 89 14.38 6.12 15.88
CA ILE A 89 15.18 5.50 14.80
C ILE A 89 16.69 5.64 15.03
N GLY A 90 17.11 6.76 15.64
CA GLY A 90 18.50 7.04 16.00
C GLY A 90 19.06 6.15 17.11
N ASP A 91 18.21 5.44 17.87
CA ASP A 91 18.67 4.46 18.86
C ASP A 91 19.26 3.21 18.18
N CYS A 92 18.93 2.99 16.91
CA CYS A 92 19.43 1.89 16.07
C CYS A 92 20.55 2.36 15.10
N SER A 93 21.44 3.25 15.55
CA SER A 93 22.45 3.92 14.70
C SER A 93 23.82 3.24 14.64
N LYS A 94 23.96 2.00 15.11
CA LYS A 94 25.24 1.29 15.01
C LYS A 94 25.58 1.05 13.53
N PRO A 95 26.77 1.44 13.03
CA PRO A 95 27.18 1.12 11.68
C PRO A 95 27.21 -0.40 11.44
N CYS A 96 26.72 -0.83 10.29
CA CYS A 96 26.73 -2.23 9.89
C CYS A 96 28.14 -2.74 9.60
N SER A 97 28.39 -4.03 9.89
CA SER A 97 29.70 -4.64 9.65
C SER A 97 30.01 -4.87 8.17
N GLY A 98 28.99 -5.05 7.32
CA GLY A 98 29.13 -5.16 5.87
C GLY A 98 29.11 -3.84 5.10
N ASP A 99 28.61 -2.76 5.71
CA ASP A 99 28.55 -1.42 5.11
C ASP A 99 28.38 -0.36 6.21
N SER A 100 29.44 0.40 6.50
CA SER A 100 29.41 1.40 7.58
C SER A 100 28.49 2.59 7.31
N THR A 101 27.93 2.73 6.11
CA THR A 101 26.94 3.76 5.77
C THR A 101 25.51 3.36 6.18
N GLN A 102 25.29 2.08 6.51
CA GLN A 102 24.00 1.55 6.91
C GLN A 102 23.90 1.35 8.43
N SER A 103 22.66 1.32 8.93
CA SER A 103 22.34 1.19 10.35
C SER A 103 21.92 -0.25 10.71
N CYS A 104 22.57 -0.83 11.72
CA CYS A 104 22.37 -2.21 12.19
C CYS A 104 22.03 -2.27 13.69
N GLY A 105 21.01 -1.52 14.12
CA GLY A 105 20.54 -1.60 15.51
C GLY A 105 21.51 -0.96 16.50
N ASN A 106 21.51 -1.46 17.74
CA ASN A 106 22.45 -1.14 18.84
C ASN A 106 22.24 -2.15 19.99
N ALA A 107 22.97 -2.03 21.10
CA ALA A 107 22.76 -2.87 22.28
C ALA A 107 21.30 -2.84 22.74
N GLY A 108 20.61 -3.98 22.61
CA GLY A 108 19.21 -4.13 22.97
C GLY A 108 18.27 -3.29 22.10
N ARG A 109 18.68 -3.00 20.87
CA ARG A 109 17.91 -2.24 19.87
C ARG A 109 18.02 -2.94 18.52
N ILE A 110 16.90 -3.45 18.02
CA ILE A 110 16.84 -4.11 16.73
C ILE A 110 16.19 -3.20 15.69
N MET A 111 16.85 -3.01 14.56
CA MET A 111 16.25 -2.34 13.41
C MET A 111 15.50 -3.40 12.59
N ILE A 112 14.18 -3.28 12.50
CA ILE A 112 13.33 -4.27 11.81
C ILE A 112 12.94 -3.77 10.43
N TYR A 113 12.99 -4.68 9.48
CA TYR A 113 12.65 -4.49 8.08
C TYR A 113 11.61 -5.52 7.65
N THR A 114 10.74 -5.11 6.74
CA THR A 114 9.89 -6.02 5.97
C THR A 114 10.41 -6.07 4.54
N TYR A 115 10.25 -7.22 3.91
CA TYR A 115 10.63 -7.36 2.51
C TYR A 115 9.67 -6.61 1.60
N ALA A 116 10.20 -5.62 0.87
CA ALA A 116 9.49 -4.86 -0.13
C ALA A 116 10.42 -4.73 -1.35
N PRO A 117 10.35 -5.65 -2.34
CA PRO A 117 11.16 -5.54 -3.55
C PRO A 117 11.12 -4.12 -4.11
N PRO A 118 12.21 -3.63 -4.71
CA PRO A 118 12.17 -2.35 -5.39
C PRO A 118 11.10 -2.43 -6.48
N LEU A 119 10.26 -1.42 -6.56
CA LEU A 119 9.27 -1.32 -7.61
C LEU A 119 9.98 -1.08 -8.96
N PRO A 120 9.32 -1.41 -10.08
CA PRO A 120 9.80 -1.01 -11.40
C PRO A 120 10.09 0.50 -11.47
N SER A 121 11.14 0.89 -12.21
CA SER A 121 11.56 2.29 -12.31
C SER A 121 10.40 3.20 -12.71
N GLY A 122 10.26 4.35 -12.03
CA GLY A 122 9.20 5.33 -12.26
C GLY A 122 7.89 5.04 -11.53
N TRP A 123 7.76 3.89 -10.87
CA TRP A 123 6.57 3.54 -10.08
C TRP A 123 6.77 3.80 -8.59
N SER A 124 5.67 4.14 -7.92
CA SER A 124 5.61 4.36 -6.48
C SER A 124 4.34 3.75 -5.90
N ALA A 125 4.39 3.40 -4.61
CA ALA A 125 3.22 3.00 -3.85
C ALA A 125 2.37 4.22 -3.51
N LEU A 126 1.05 4.14 -3.77
CA LEU A 126 0.11 5.20 -3.45
C LEU A 126 -0.59 4.93 -2.11
N GLY A 127 -1.06 3.70 -1.88
CA GLY A 127 -1.67 3.31 -0.60
C GLY A 127 -2.79 2.28 -0.74
N CYS A 128 -3.51 2.06 0.36
CA CYS A 128 -4.66 1.18 0.42
C CYS A 128 -5.95 1.95 0.09
N TYR A 129 -6.80 1.38 -0.76
CA TYR A 129 -8.06 1.98 -1.20
C TYR A 129 -9.22 0.98 -1.06
N THR A 130 -10.44 1.48 -0.94
CA THR A 130 -11.65 0.65 -1.04
C THR A 130 -11.84 0.16 -2.47
N ASP A 131 -12.35 -1.05 -2.62
CA ASP A 131 -12.73 -1.61 -3.91
C ASP A 131 -14.07 -2.35 -3.81
N ALA A 132 -14.88 -2.29 -4.86
CA ALA A 132 -16.18 -2.95 -4.91
C ALA A 132 -16.31 -3.79 -6.19
N PRO A 133 -16.74 -5.06 -6.12
CA PRO A 133 -16.90 -5.91 -7.30
C PRO A 133 -17.80 -5.33 -8.39
N SER A 134 -18.84 -4.58 -8.01
CA SER A 134 -19.75 -3.89 -8.94
C SER A 134 -19.25 -2.52 -9.40
N PHE A 135 -18.16 -2.00 -8.82
CA PHE A 135 -17.54 -0.73 -9.17
C PHE A 135 -16.06 -0.74 -8.80
N ARG A 136 -15.21 -1.31 -9.67
CA ARG A 136 -13.77 -1.45 -9.40
C ARG A 136 -13.08 -0.08 -9.40
N ALA A 137 -12.20 0.16 -8.43
CA ALA A 137 -11.39 1.36 -8.35
C ALA A 137 -10.42 1.49 -9.54
N LEU A 138 -9.93 0.36 -10.05
CA LEU A 138 -9.16 0.24 -11.29
C LEU A 138 -9.94 -0.66 -12.27
N ALA A 139 -10.68 -0.03 -13.18
CA ALA A 139 -11.72 -0.71 -13.96
C ALA A 139 -11.31 -1.16 -15.37
N SER A 140 -10.03 -1.06 -15.76
CA SER A 140 -9.62 -1.30 -17.15
C SER A 140 -9.31 -2.77 -17.45
N VAL A 141 -8.31 -3.34 -16.78
CA VAL A 141 -7.91 -4.75 -16.97
C VAL A 141 -7.81 -5.42 -15.62
N SER A 142 -8.26 -6.67 -15.54
CA SER A 142 -8.05 -7.51 -14.35
C SER A 142 -7.54 -8.90 -14.73
N THR A 143 -6.65 -9.42 -13.90
CA THR A 143 -6.07 -10.77 -14.03
C THR A 143 -5.95 -11.41 -12.65
N ALA A 144 -5.84 -12.73 -12.59
CA ALA A 144 -5.56 -13.45 -11.37
C ALA A 144 -4.47 -14.51 -11.61
N SER A 145 -3.55 -14.67 -10.66
CA SER A 145 -2.46 -15.63 -10.73
C SER A 145 -2.16 -16.22 -9.36
N SER A 146 -1.81 -17.51 -9.30
CA SER A 146 -1.30 -18.17 -8.09
C SER A 146 0.09 -17.69 -7.69
N SER A 147 0.77 -16.93 -8.54
CA SER A 147 2.08 -16.35 -8.30
C SER A 147 2.07 -14.82 -8.33
N ASN A 148 0.94 -14.18 -8.01
CA ASN A 148 0.82 -12.72 -8.05
C ASN A 148 1.68 -12.05 -6.99
N ILE A 149 2.41 -11.00 -7.37
CA ILE A 149 3.12 -10.07 -6.49
C ILE A 149 2.98 -8.63 -7.05
N PRO A 150 3.19 -7.57 -6.24
CA PRO A 150 3.15 -6.19 -6.70
C PRO A 150 3.93 -5.94 -7.98
N ASN A 151 5.20 -6.38 -8.04
CA ASN A 151 6.05 -6.14 -9.20
C ASN A 151 5.50 -6.78 -10.49
N SER A 152 5.00 -8.02 -10.43
CA SER A 152 4.42 -8.66 -11.62
C SER A 152 3.16 -7.95 -12.08
N CYS A 153 2.34 -7.46 -11.14
CA CYS A 153 1.15 -6.70 -11.46
C CYS A 153 1.49 -5.34 -12.11
N ILE A 154 2.44 -4.61 -11.52
CA ILE A 154 2.94 -3.35 -12.08
C ILE A 154 3.50 -3.55 -13.48
N SER A 155 4.35 -4.56 -13.69
CA SER A 155 4.92 -4.85 -15.01
C SER A 155 3.83 -5.20 -16.03
N ASN A 156 2.81 -5.98 -15.64
CA ASN A 156 1.68 -6.30 -16.50
C ASN A 156 0.92 -5.04 -16.93
N CYS A 157 0.54 -4.18 -15.98
CA CYS A 157 -0.19 -2.95 -16.26
C CYS A 157 0.64 -1.96 -17.08
N SER A 158 1.92 -1.81 -16.74
CA SER A 158 2.85 -0.94 -17.47
C SER A 158 3.06 -1.39 -18.91
N SER A 159 3.14 -2.71 -19.17
CA SER A 159 3.31 -3.25 -20.53
C SER A 159 2.11 -2.96 -21.45
N GLN A 160 0.95 -2.67 -20.84
CA GLN A 160 -0.29 -2.32 -21.52
C GLN A 160 -0.56 -0.80 -21.54
N GLY A 161 0.37 0.01 -21.03
CA GLY A 161 0.28 1.47 -21.06
C GLY A 161 -0.56 2.09 -19.94
N TYR A 162 -0.92 1.36 -18.89
CA TYR A 162 -1.68 1.90 -17.77
C TYR A 162 -0.79 2.61 -16.74
N SER A 163 -1.27 3.75 -16.22
CA SER A 163 -0.57 4.54 -15.20
C SER A 163 -0.81 4.07 -13.75
N PHE A 164 -1.75 3.15 -13.54
CA PHE A 164 -2.07 2.57 -12.24
C PHE A 164 -2.11 1.06 -12.30
N ALA A 165 -1.60 0.44 -11.24
CA ALA A 165 -1.66 -0.99 -10.99
C ALA A 165 -2.12 -1.21 -9.55
N GLY A 166 -2.94 -2.23 -9.31
CA GLY A 166 -3.44 -2.51 -7.98
C GLY A 166 -3.52 -4.01 -7.73
N VAL A 167 -3.14 -4.42 -6.53
CA VAL A 167 -3.21 -5.81 -6.09
C VAL A 167 -4.32 -5.98 -5.06
N GLU A 168 -5.14 -7.00 -5.23
CA GLU A 168 -6.25 -7.33 -4.33
C GLU A 168 -6.30 -8.84 -4.08
N PHE A 169 -6.88 -9.21 -2.93
CA PHE A 169 -7.25 -10.58 -2.59
C PHE A 169 -6.13 -11.62 -2.79
N GLY A 170 -4.87 -11.22 -2.58
CA GLY A 170 -3.68 -12.07 -2.66
C GLY A 170 -3.26 -12.47 -4.07
N LYS A 171 -4.21 -12.69 -4.97
CA LYS A 171 -3.99 -13.27 -6.32
C LYS A 171 -4.38 -12.36 -7.46
N GLU A 172 -5.10 -11.27 -7.20
CA GLU A 172 -5.70 -10.44 -8.24
C GLU A 172 -4.82 -9.23 -8.53
N CYS A 173 -4.79 -8.86 -9.81
CA CYS A 173 -4.10 -7.69 -10.33
C CYS A 173 -5.05 -6.90 -11.21
N TYR A 174 -5.14 -5.60 -10.96
CA TYR A 174 -6.00 -4.66 -11.65
C TYR A 174 -5.17 -3.52 -12.25
N CYS A 175 -5.55 -3.06 -13.43
CA CYS A 175 -4.92 -1.94 -14.11
C CYS A 175 -5.94 -0.84 -14.37
N GLY A 176 -5.48 0.40 -14.37
CA GLY A 176 -6.32 1.55 -14.67
C GLY A 176 -5.53 2.74 -15.19
N GLN A 177 -6.21 3.61 -15.93
CA GLN A 177 -5.65 4.90 -16.30
C GLN A 177 -5.83 5.96 -15.20
N SER A 178 -6.80 5.73 -14.32
CA SER A 178 -7.14 6.56 -13.17
C SER A 178 -7.77 5.70 -12.08
N ILE A 179 -7.85 6.26 -10.86
CA ILE A 179 -8.65 5.69 -9.77
C ILE A 179 -10.06 6.26 -9.92
N VAL A 180 -11.05 5.39 -10.17
CA VAL A 180 -12.46 5.80 -10.19
C VAL A 180 -13.04 5.72 -8.78
N VAL A 181 -13.88 6.68 -8.43
CA VAL A 181 -14.36 6.86 -7.07
C VAL A 181 -15.89 6.78 -7.04
N SER A 182 -16.43 5.97 -6.12
CA SER A 182 -17.86 5.91 -5.82
C SER A 182 -18.08 5.87 -4.31
N THR A 183 -19.18 6.50 -3.86
CA THR A 183 -19.63 6.48 -2.46
C THR A 183 -20.62 5.36 -2.20
N SER A 184 -21.32 4.88 -3.22
CA SER A 184 -22.29 3.79 -3.12
C SER A 184 -22.31 2.99 -4.44
N PRO A 185 -21.69 1.80 -4.49
CA PRO A 185 -20.89 1.17 -3.44
C PRO A 185 -19.59 1.96 -3.16
N SER A 186 -19.01 1.82 -1.97
CA SER A 186 -17.74 2.48 -1.64
C SER A 186 -16.59 1.88 -2.45
N SER A 187 -15.93 2.70 -3.27
CA SER A 187 -14.79 2.30 -4.09
C SER A 187 -13.89 3.50 -4.42
N GLY A 188 -12.59 3.27 -4.54
CA GLY A 188 -11.58 4.29 -4.85
C GLY A 188 -11.32 5.28 -3.73
N GLN A 189 -11.87 5.07 -2.53
CA GLN A 189 -11.62 5.91 -1.35
C GLN A 189 -10.36 5.45 -0.63
N LEU A 190 -9.57 6.38 -0.09
CA LEU A 190 -8.40 6.03 0.72
C LEU A 190 -8.85 5.26 1.98
N ALA A 191 -8.19 4.14 2.25
CA ALA A 191 -8.41 3.28 3.41
C ALA A 191 -7.17 3.28 4.32
N PRO A 192 -7.31 2.90 5.60
CA PRO A 192 -6.16 2.68 6.47
C PRO A 192 -5.17 1.70 5.83
N SER A 193 -3.87 1.99 5.91
CA SER A 193 -2.84 1.16 5.27
C SER A 193 -2.85 -0.30 5.75
N GLY A 194 -3.24 -0.54 7.01
CA GLY A 194 -3.36 -1.88 7.60
C GLY A 194 -4.50 -2.73 7.03
N ASP A 195 -5.48 -2.13 6.35
CA ASP A 195 -6.59 -2.88 5.74
C ASP A 195 -6.10 -3.73 4.56
N CYS A 196 -5.02 -3.33 3.90
CA CYS A 196 -4.36 -4.05 2.81
C CYS A 196 -3.24 -4.96 3.32
N SER A 197 -3.60 -5.96 4.12
CA SER A 197 -2.67 -6.83 4.85
C SER A 197 -2.67 -8.30 4.42
N MET A 198 -3.46 -8.68 3.41
CA MET A 198 -3.46 -10.05 2.88
C MET A 198 -2.14 -10.35 2.18
N ALA A 199 -1.57 -11.52 2.47
CA ALA A 199 -0.35 -11.97 1.82
C ALA A 199 -0.56 -12.22 0.31
N CYS A 200 0.45 -11.91 -0.48
CA CYS A 200 0.46 -12.23 -1.91
C CYS A 200 0.58 -13.73 -2.15
N SER A 201 -0.15 -14.24 -3.12
CA SER A 201 -0.12 -15.64 -3.56
C SER A 201 1.27 -16.07 -4.05
N GLY A 202 2.00 -15.18 -4.73
CA GLY A 202 3.38 -15.41 -5.16
C GLY A 202 4.45 -15.08 -4.13
N SER A 203 4.09 -14.51 -2.98
CA SER A 203 5.06 -14.12 -1.96
C SER A 203 4.38 -13.89 -0.61
N PRO A 204 4.53 -14.82 0.37
CA PRO A 204 3.86 -14.70 1.67
C PRO A 204 4.34 -13.50 2.52
N VAL A 205 5.43 -12.86 2.11
CA VAL A 205 6.06 -11.74 2.81
C VAL A 205 5.70 -10.36 2.22
N GLN A 206 4.98 -10.34 1.09
CA GLN A 206 4.47 -9.11 0.45
C GLN A 206 2.96 -9.04 0.66
N THR A 207 2.40 -7.82 0.64
CA THR A 207 0.95 -7.62 0.79
C THR A 207 0.28 -7.34 -0.55
N CYS A 208 -0.89 -7.95 -0.75
CA CYS A 208 -1.69 -7.88 -1.97
C CYS A 208 -3.16 -7.56 -1.64
N GLY A 209 -3.37 -6.43 -0.97
CA GLY A 209 -4.71 -5.93 -0.63
C GLY A 209 -5.40 -6.75 0.46
N ASN A 210 -6.72 -6.88 0.36
CA ASN A 210 -7.61 -7.76 1.13
C ASN A 210 -8.96 -7.82 0.38
N GLY A 211 -9.98 -8.50 0.90
CA GLY A 211 -11.33 -8.42 0.32
C GLY A 211 -11.86 -6.98 0.31
N SER A 212 -12.24 -6.46 -0.85
CA SER A 212 -12.73 -5.08 -1.02
C SER A 212 -11.72 -4.01 -0.61
N ARG A 213 -10.42 -4.34 -0.69
CA ARG A 213 -9.29 -3.48 -0.34
C ARG A 213 -8.16 -3.68 -1.33
N ILE A 214 -7.94 -2.70 -2.20
CA ILE A 214 -6.91 -2.74 -3.24
C ILE A 214 -5.72 -1.88 -2.81
N PHE A 215 -4.50 -2.43 -2.90
CA PHE A 215 -3.29 -1.64 -2.71
C PHE A 215 -2.82 -1.12 -4.07
N ILE A 216 -2.78 0.21 -4.24
CA ILE A 216 -2.56 0.87 -5.53
C ILE A 216 -1.13 1.41 -5.62
N TYR A 217 -0.54 1.23 -6.81
CA TYR A 217 0.72 1.78 -7.28
C TYR A 217 0.47 2.68 -8.48
N THR A 218 1.33 3.65 -8.69
CA THR A 218 1.21 4.61 -9.80
C THR A 218 2.58 4.97 -10.37
N THR A 219 2.62 5.37 -11.63
CA THR A 219 3.79 6.00 -12.26
C THR A 219 3.57 7.50 -12.42
N SER A 220 4.65 8.28 -12.33
CA SER A 220 4.60 9.75 -12.52
C SER A 220 4.30 10.19 -13.96
N SER A 221 3.97 9.27 -14.86
CA SER A 221 3.47 9.58 -16.20
C SER A 221 2.00 10.05 -16.13
N THR A 222 1.86 11.37 -15.94
CA THR A 222 0.75 12.25 -16.38
C THR A 222 -0.36 12.58 -15.37
N THR A 223 -0.56 13.89 -15.21
CA THR A 223 -1.66 14.68 -14.61
C THR A 223 -2.94 13.92 -14.26
N THR A 224 -3.23 13.87 -12.96
CA THR A 224 -4.53 13.49 -12.39
C THR A 224 -5.65 14.29 -13.04
N THR A 225 -6.31 13.73 -14.05
CA THR A 225 -7.61 14.24 -14.49
C THR A 225 -8.66 13.55 -13.64
N THR A 226 -9.07 14.21 -12.55
CA THR A 226 -10.23 13.80 -11.76
C THR A 226 -11.48 14.00 -12.61
N THR A 227 -11.90 12.97 -13.35
CA THR A 227 -13.18 12.99 -14.05
C THR A 227 -14.28 12.65 -13.05
N THR A 228 -14.80 13.67 -12.37
CA THR A 228 -16.08 13.56 -11.65
C THR A 228 -17.17 13.41 -12.71
N MET A 229 -17.71 12.20 -12.89
CA MET A 229 -18.96 12.06 -13.65
C MET A 229 -20.08 12.72 -12.85
N ALA A 230 -20.51 13.90 -13.29
CA ALA A 230 -21.70 14.55 -12.78
C ALA A 230 -22.92 13.67 -13.08
N THR A 231 -23.65 13.30 -12.05
CA THR A 231 -24.98 12.68 -12.18
C THR A 231 -25.93 13.73 -12.75
N THR A 232 -26.24 13.63 -14.04
CA THR A 232 -27.32 14.40 -14.66
C THR A 232 -28.64 13.94 -14.05
N ALA A 233 -29.22 14.77 -13.19
CA ALA A 233 -30.59 14.57 -12.71
C ALA A 233 -31.55 14.69 -13.90
N SER A 234 -32.16 13.57 -14.29
CA SER A 234 -33.23 13.54 -15.28
C SER A 234 -34.46 14.22 -14.70
N ALA A 235 -34.74 15.45 -15.14
CA ALA A 235 -35.96 16.15 -14.79
C ALA A 235 -37.16 15.50 -15.49
N THR A 236 -38.04 14.87 -14.69
CA THR A 236 -39.37 14.42 -15.11
C THR A 236 -40.23 15.63 -15.46
N PRO A 237 -40.88 15.70 -16.64
CA PRO A 237 -41.78 16.79 -16.95
C PRO A 237 -43.08 16.67 -16.14
N THR A 238 -43.30 17.60 -15.21
CA THR A 238 -44.56 17.74 -14.48
C THR A 238 -45.59 18.42 -15.37
N THR A 239 -46.62 17.69 -15.77
CA THR A 239 -47.80 18.25 -16.45
C THR A 239 -48.69 19.01 -15.45
N THR A 240 -48.76 20.32 -15.59
CA THR A 240 -49.67 21.20 -14.84
C THR A 240 -51.07 21.17 -15.49
N THR A 241 -52.04 20.55 -14.82
CA THR A 241 -53.46 20.66 -15.17
C THR A 241 -54.03 21.97 -14.64
N THR A 242 -54.39 22.88 -15.56
CA THR A 242 -55.15 24.11 -15.28
C THR A 242 -56.63 23.79 -15.19
N SER A 243 -57.22 24.02 -14.01
CA SER A 243 -58.67 24.01 -13.78
C SER A 243 -59.27 25.40 -14.02
N THR A 244 -60.06 25.54 -15.09
CA THR A 244 -60.90 26.72 -15.34
C THR A 244 -62.37 26.36 -15.13
N SER A 245 -63.05 27.17 -14.31
CA SER A 245 -64.44 27.00 -13.88
C SER A 245 -65.42 27.91 -14.64
N SER A 246 -66.53 27.31 -15.10
CA SER A 246 -67.90 27.87 -15.32
C SER A 246 -68.12 28.87 -16.49
N PRO A 247 -69.38 29.14 -16.97
CA PRO A 247 -70.70 28.55 -16.69
C PRO A 247 -71.46 28.04 -17.95
N GLY A 248 -72.65 27.46 -17.73
CA GLY A 248 -73.40 26.64 -18.70
C GLY A 248 -74.10 27.34 -19.87
N GLY A 249 -74.63 26.52 -20.80
CA GLY A 249 -75.46 26.99 -21.91
C GLY A 249 -75.76 25.96 -23.00
N LYS A 250 -76.90 25.27 -22.85
CA LYS A 250 -77.80 24.69 -23.88
C LYS A 250 -77.25 23.65 -24.89
N VAL A 251 -77.72 22.41 -24.72
CA VAL A 251 -77.77 21.38 -25.77
C VAL A 251 -79.08 21.53 -26.54
N VAL A 252 -78.98 21.68 -27.86
CA VAL A 252 -80.08 21.60 -28.82
C VAL A 252 -80.02 20.21 -29.43
N VAL A 253 -81.13 19.46 -29.40
CA VAL A 253 -81.25 18.13 -30.02
C VAL A 253 -81.67 18.30 -31.47
N ALA A 254 -81.07 17.48 -32.34
CA ALA A 254 -81.32 17.42 -33.77
C ALA A 254 -82.78 17.07 -34.12
N GLN A 255 -83.33 17.76 -35.13
CA GLN A 255 -83.91 17.21 -36.36
C GLN A 255 -83.89 18.29 -37.45
#